data_AF-A0ABD7L3B4-F1
#
_entry.id   AF-A0ABD7L3B4-F1
#
_cell.length_a   1.000
_cell.length_b   1.000
_cell.length_c   1.000
_cell.angle_alpha   90.00
_cell.angle_beta   90.00
_cell.angle_gamma   90.00
#
_symmetry.space_group_name_H-M   'P 1'
#
loop_
_entity.id
_entity.type
_entity.pdbx_description
1 polymer ?
#
loop_
_entity_poly.entity_id
_entity_poly.type
_entity_poly.pdbx_seq_one_letter_code
_entity_poly.pdbx_strand_id
1 'polypeptide(L)'
;MSDITANVVVSMPSQLFTLARSFKAVANGKIYIGQIDTDPTIPANQIQVYIEGEDGDLIPVSQPILINAGGYPVYNGQITKFVTVKGHSMSVYDAYGVQQFYFPNILGYEPDQFASTLNLSWLRGMNGFLGGDVYPPSIGVNANVGEIIPAGTRYIRLNGVVMMLSAPLSSPLTIASYDTTSINGSVELYPVTFFHEVNSGWKIAQNDTQLQRLLGVGGNIILSSENYTLSGDFTVNSDLTIKSKWKKNKIHSQPILAENTINSVNQATI
;
A
#
# COMPACT_ATOMS: atom_id res chain seq x y z
N MET A 1 11.31 7.60 46.93
CA MET A 1 10.14 8.29 46.37
C MET A 1 10.01 7.77 44.94
N SER A 2 8.94 7.07 44.60
CA SER A 2 8.72 6.55 43.24
C SER A 2 8.37 7.70 42.31
N ASP A 3 9.15 7.92 41.26
CA ASP A 3 8.86 8.89 40.21
C ASP A 3 7.55 8.51 39.51
N ILE A 4 6.58 9.44 39.52
CA ILE A 4 5.34 9.31 38.75
C ILE A 4 5.55 9.98 37.39
N THR A 5 5.48 9.21 36.31
CA THR A 5 5.39 9.78 34.96
C THR A 5 3.94 10.21 34.75
N ALA A 6 3.67 11.52 34.78
CA ALA A 6 2.33 12.04 34.50
C ALA A 6 2.01 11.92 33.00
N ASN A 7 1.04 11.07 32.65
CA ASN A 7 0.69 10.79 31.25
C ASN A 7 -0.45 11.68 30.71
N VAL A 8 -1.25 12.31 31.57
CA VAL A 8 -2.46 13.05 31.17
C VAL A 8 -2.52 14.38 31.89
N VAL A 9 -2.67 15.45 31.12
CA VAL A 9 -2.86 16.81 31.63
C VAL A 9 -4.34 17.06 31.88
N VAL A 10 -4.69 17.58 33.06
CA VAL A 10 -6.06 18.04 33.35
C VAL A 10 -6.30 19.35 32.58
N SER A 11 -7.24 19.35 31.64
CA SER A 11 -7.58 20.51 30.81
C SER A 11 -9.08 20.59 30.54
N MET A 12 -9.57 21.74 30.07
CA MET A 12 -10.98 21.92 29.68
C MET A 12 -11.18 21.36 28.26
N PRO A 13 -11.96 20.28 28.07
CA PRO A 13 -12.10 19.64 26.77
C PRO A 13 -13.12 20.35 25.85
N SER A 14 -13.93 21.28 26.38
CA SER A 14 -14.95 21.98 25.59
C SER A 14 -14.34 23.15 24.81
N GLN A 15 -14.51 23.12 23.49
CA GLN A 15 -14.07 24.17 22.60
C GLN A 15 -15.03 25.37 22.64
N LEU A 16 -14.46 26.57 22.78
CA LEU A 16 -15.18 27.85 22.70
C LEU A 16 -15.01 28.50 21.33
N PHE A 17 -16.03 29.25 20.90
CA PHE A 17 -16.07 30.03 19.66
C PHE A 17 -15.95 31.52 19.97
N THR A 18 -14.99 32.17 19.33
CA THR A 18 -14.76 33.63 19.43
C THR A 18 -15.05 34.35 18.11
N LEU A 19 -15.21 35.67 18.15
CA LEU A 19 -15.33 36.47 16.93
C LEU A 19 -14.01 36.46 16.15
N ALA A 20 -14.09 36.50 14.82
CA ALA A 20 -12.91 36.39 13.95
C ALA A 20 -11.97 37.60 14.05
N ARG A 21 -12.49 38.76 14.48
CA ARG A 21 -11.76 40.05 14.48
C ARG A 21 -11.55 40.63 15.87
N SER A 22 -12.00 39.95 16.92
CA SER A 22 -11.82 40.42 18.30
C SER A 22 -11.94 39.26 19.28
N PHE A 23 -11.18 39.31 20.37
CA PHE A 23 -11.24 38.29 21.41
C PHE A 23 -12.49 38.45 22.29
N LYS A 24 -13.64 38.04 21.74
CA LYS A 24 -14.96 38.02 22.40
C LYS A 24 -15.69 36.76 21.98
N ALA A 25 -16.55 36.22 22.84
CA ALA A 25 -17.42 35.10 22.50
C ALA A 25 -18.34 35.44 21.31
N VAL A 26 -18.63 34.46 20.45
CA VAL A 26 -19.72 34.56 19.46
C VAL A 26 -21.06 34.37 20.15
N ALA A 27 -21.37 35.26 21.10
CA ALA A 27 -22.59 35.17 21.91
C ALA A 27 -23.84 35.21 21.02
N ASN A 28 -24.79 34.30 21.26
CA ASN A 28 -26.00 34.12 20.46
C ASN A 28 -25.71 33.83 18.97
N GLY A 29 -24.52 33.32 18.68
CA GLY A 29 -24.13 32.86 17.36
C GLY A 29 -24.81 31.56 16.97
N LYS A 30 -24.61 31.20 15.71
CA LYS A 30 -25.16 30.01 15.07
C LYS A 30 -24.05 29.22 14.39
N ILE A 31 -24.08 27.91 14.55
CA ILE A 31 -23.20 26.98 13.85
C ILE A 31 -24.04 26.14 12.90
N TYR A 32 -23.60 26.04 11.66
CA TYR A 32 -24.18 25.19 10.63
C TYR A 32 -23.17 24.14 10.20
N ILE A 33 -23.63 22.92 10.00
CA ILE A 33 -22.86 21.72 9.70
C ILE A 33 -23.42 21.08 8.42
N GLY A 34 -22.55 20.84 7.45
CA GLY A 34 -22.98 20.35 6.13
C GLY A 34 -22.03 19.34 5.52
N GLN A 35 -22.33 18.96 4.28
CA GLN A 35 -21.46 18.10 3.48
C GLN A 35 -20.14 18.82 3.21
N ILE A 36 -19.06 18.06 3.15
CA ILE A 36 -17.72 18.56 2.83
C ILE A 36 -17.75 19.38 1.54
N ASP A 37 -17.03 20.50 1.52
CA ASP A 37 -16.89 21.42 0.39
C ASP A 37 -18.21 22.09 -0.06
N THR A 38 -19.25 22.07 0.77
CA THR A 38 -20.55 22.73 0.50
C THR A 38 -20.89 23.79 1.54
N ASP A 39 -21.75 24.74 1.16
CA ASP A 39 -22.30 25.75 2.06
C ASP A 39 -23.39 25.14 2.98
N PRO A 40 -23.15 25.05 4.31
CA PRO A 40 -24.06 24.41 5.26
C PRO A 40 -25.25 25.29 5.65
N THR A 41 -25.31 26.56 5.21
CA THR A 41 -26.50 27.41 5.44
C THR A 41 -27.69 26.99 4.59
N ILE A 42 -27.43 26.27 3.49
CA ILE A 42 -28.46 25.71 2.60
C ILE A 42 -28.97 24.39 3.22
N PRO A 43 -30.28 24.25 3.52
CA PRO A 43 -30.81 23.05 4.17
C PRO A 43 -30.53 21.75 3.42
N ALA A 44 -30.46 21.78 2.09
CA ALA A 44 -30.14 20.61 1.27
C ALA A 44 -28.70 20.07 1.47
N ASN A 45 -27.79 20.94 1.91
CA ASN A 45 -26.39 20.60 2.17
C ASN A 45 -26.16 20.20 3.63
N GLN A 46 -27.13 20.40 4.51
CA GLN A 46 -27.01 20.08 5.92
C GLN A 46 -26.99 18.57 6.13
N ILE A 47 -26.17 18.13 7.08
CA ILE A 47 -26.14 16.74 7.54
C ILE A 47 -26.73 16.63 8.94
N GLN A 48 -27.10 15.43 9.35
CA GLN A 48 -27.62 15.19 10.69
C GLN A 48 -26.52 15.42 11.73
N VAL A 49 -26.85 16.22 12.75
CA VAL A 49 -26.02 16.44 13.94
C VAL A 49 -26.64 15.68 15.11
N TYR A 50 -25.78 15.13 15.97
CA TYR A 50 -26.20 14.41 17.17
C TYR A 50 -25.59 15.03 18.42
N ILE A 51 -26.27 14.88 19.55
CA ILE A 51 -25.70 15.02 20.88
C ILE A 51 -25.24 13.63 21.32
N GLU A 52 -24.02 13.55 21.83
CA GLU A 52 -23.52 12.35 22.49
C GLU A 52 -23.86 12.43 23.99
N GLY A 53 -24.71 11.50 24.45
CA GLY A 53 -25.06 11.35 25.86
C GLY A 53 -23.93 10.72 26.68
N GLU A 54 -24.10 10.71 28.00
CA GLU A 54 -23.09 10.14 28.93
C GLU A 54 -22.88 8.63 28.72
N ASP A 55 -23.92 7.92 28.27
CA ASP A 55 -23.89 6.49 27.96
C ASP A 55 -23.40 6.21 26.52
N GLY A 56 -23.04 7.25 25.74
CA GLY A 56 -22.62 7.14 24.34
C GLY A 56 -23.77 7.15 23.32
N ASP A 57 -25.02 7.29 23.77
CA ASP A 57 -26.18 7.39 22.90
C ASP A 57 -26.15 8.65 22.03
N LEU A 58 -26.56 8.52 20.76
CA LEU A 58 -26.62 9.61 19.80
C LEU A 58 -28.05 10.13 19.64
N ILE A 59 -28.31 11.32 20.17
CA ILE A 59 -29.63 11.98 20.11
C ILE A 59 -29.64 12.96 18.93
N PRO A 60 -30.47 12.77 17.89
CA PRO A 60 -30.51 13.68 16.74
C PRO A 60 -31.06 15.05 17.15
N VAL A 61 -30.41 16.11 16.67
CA VAL A 61 -30.81 17.49 16.92
C VAL A 61 -30.94 18.29 15.63
N SER A 62 -31.78 19.33 15.68
CA SER A 62 -31.94 20.26 14.57
C SER A 62 -30.80 21.28 14.53
N GLN A 63 -30.56 21.79 13.33
CA GLN A 63 -29.67 22.91 13.09
C GLN A 63 -30.48 24.23 12.97
N PRO A 64 -29.87 25.40 13.24
CA PRO A 64 -28.49 25.62 13.66
C PRO A 64 -28.24 25.29 15.14
N ILE A 65 -27.00 24.97 15.47
CA ILE A 65 -26.53 24.85 16.86
C ILE A 65 -26.33 26.27 17.41
N LEU A 66 -26.85 26.52 18.60
CA LEU A 66 -26.77 27.85 19.24
C LEU A 66 -25.52 27.98 20.09
N ILE A 67 -24.97 29.19 20.15
CA ILE A 67 -23.82 29.53 21.00
C ILE A 67 -24.28 30.42 22.15
N ASN A 68 -23.95 30.04 23.40
CA ASN A 68 -24.31 30.84 24.58
C ASN A 68 -23.40 32.08 24.74
N ALA A 69 -23.68 32.90 25.75
CA ALA A 69 -22.90 34.11 26.04
C ALA A 69 -21.41 33.85 26.36
N GLY A 70 -21.06 32.63 26.82
CA GLY A 70 -19.69 32.21 27.08
C GLY A 70 -18.94 31.71 25.84
N GLY A 71 -19.60 31.61 24.68
CA GLY A 71 -18.99 31.12 23.44
C GLY A 71 -19.06 29.60 23.29
N TYR A 72 -19.86 28.91 24.10
CA TYR A 72 -20.00 27.45 24.02
C TYR A 72 -21.22 27.05 23.20
N PRO A 73 -21.14 25.97 22.40
CA PRO A 73 -22.31 25.38 21.77
C PRO A 73 -23.23 24.80 22.84
N VAL A 74 -24.52 25.07 22.72
CA VAL A 74 -25.52 24.66 23.71
C VAL A 74 -26.74 24.00 23.11
N TYR A 75 -27.31 23.06 23.85
CA TYR A 75 -28.64 22.52 23.61
C TYR A 75 -29.51 22.74 24.84
N ASN A 76 -30.69 23.32 24.66
CA ASN A 76 -31.61 23.68 25.74
C ASN A 76 -30.93 24.44 26.91
N GLY A 77 -29.97 25.32 26.58
CA GLY A 77 -29.22 26.13 27.54
C GLY A 77 -28.03 25.44 28.23
N GLN A 78 -27.84 24.13 28.03
CA GLN A 78 -26.72 23.37 28.58
C GLN A 78 -25.58 23.28 27.58
N ILE A 79 -24.33 23.32 28.06
CA ILE A 79 -23.15 23.07 27.22
C ILE A 79 -23.14 21.59 26.87
N THR A 80 -23.12 21.29 25.58
CA THR A 80 -23.32 19.92 25.09
C THR A 80 -22.31 19.59 24.01
N LYS A 81 -21.90 18.31 23.96
CA LYS A 81 -21.02 17.78 22.92
C LYS A 81 -21.86 17.42 21.69
N PHE A 82 -21.59 18.10 20.58
CA PHE A 82 -22.20 17.81 19.29
C PHE A 82 -21.24 16.98 18.43
N VAL A 83 -21.76 15.95 17.78
CA VAL A 83 -20.99 15.01 16.96
C VAL A 83 -21.70 14.73 15.64
N THR A 84 -20.91 14.33 14.64
CA THR A 84 -21.39 13.86 13.33
C THR A 84 -20.80 12.49 13.03
N VAL A 85 -21.47 11.71 12.19
CA VAL A 85 -20.99 10.37 11.80
C VAL A 85 -19.88 10.46 10.75
N LYS A 86 -19.91 11.48 9.88
CA LYS A 86 -18.97 11.67 8.77
C LYS A 86 -18.22 12.98 8.91
N GLY A 87 -17.16 13.17 8.12
CA GLY A 87 -16.53 14.48 7.94
C GLY A 87 -17.55 15.51 7.42
N HIS A 88 -17.35 16.78 7.79
CA HIS A 88 -18.33 17.83 7.54
C HIS A 88 -17.68 19.20 7.29
N SER A 89 -18.40 20.05 6.56
CA SER A 89 -18.15 21.48 6.52
C SER A 89 -18.82 22.17 7.71
N MET A 90 -18.27 23.31 8.11
CA MET A 90 -18.83 24.12 9.21
C MET A 90 -18.79 25.60 8.86
N SER A 91 -19.88 26.30 9.16
CA SER A 91 -19.89 27.76 9.17
C SER A 91 -20.38 28.29 10.52
N VAL A 92 -19.76 29.38 10.96
CA VAL A 92 -20.07 30.04 12.24
C VAL A 92 -20.49 31.47 11.95
N TYR A 93 -21.67 31.83 12.41
CA TYR A 93 -22.26 33.17 12.29
C TYR A 93 -22.44 33.80 13.66
N ASP A 94 -22.28 35.11 13.74
CA ASP A 94 -22.61 35.87 14.95
C ASP A 94 -24.11 36.19 15.05
N ALA A 95 -24.49 36.84 16.15
CA ALA A 95 -25.88 37.26 16.40
C ALA A 95 -26.45 38.22 15.33
N TYR A 96 -25.59 38.92 14.59
CA TYR A 96 -25.97 39.85 13.53
C TYR A 96 -26.03 39.18 12.15
N GLY A 97 -25.78 37.86 12.08
CA GLY A 97 -25.77 37.12 10.83
C GLY A 97 -24.51 37.35 10.00
N VAL A 98 -23.43 37.87 10.60
CA VAL A 98 -22.13 38.01 9.93
C VAL A 98 -21.31 36.74 10.12
N GLN A 99 -20.84 36.18 9.02
CA GLN A 99 -19.97 34.99 9.03
C GLN A 99 -18.64 35.32 9.72
N GLN A 100 -18.33 34.57 10.76
CA GLN A 100 -17.05 34.64 11.48
C GLN A 100 -16.05 33.66 10.87
N PHE A 101 -16.47 32.41 10.68
CA PHE A 101 -15.61 31.36 10.14
C PHE A 101 -16.35 30.46 9.15
N TYR A 102 -15.59 29.92 8.21
CA TYR A 102 -15.99 28.86 7.32
C TYR A 102 -14.87 27.85 7.20
N PHE A 103 -15.20 26.58 7.40
CA PHE A 103 -14.30 25.45 7.23
C PHE A 103 -14.93 24.52 6.20
N PRO A 104 -14.36 24.39 4.99
CA PRO A 104 -14.92 23.52 3.96
C PRO A 104 -14.83 22.03 4.36
N ASN A 105 -13.83 21.66 5.15
CA ASN A 105 -13.69 20.35 5.76
C ASN A 105 -12.93 20.48 7.11
N ILE A 106 -13.57 20.13 8.23
CA ILE A 106 -12.91 20.16 9.55
C ILE A 106 -11.90 19.02 9.72
N LEU A 107 -12.30 17.83 9.30
CA LEU A 107 -11.48 16.63 9.34
C LEU A 107 -10.78 16.54 7.98
N GLY A 108 -9.70 17.30 7.78
CA GLY A 108 -8.87 17.19 6.57
C GLY A 108 -8.48 15.75 6.23
N TYR A 109 -8.56 14.84 7.21
CA TYR A 109 -8.59 13.37 7.07
C TYR A 109 -9.67 12.79 8.00
N GLU A 110 -10.51 11.88 7.51
CA GLU A 110 -11.45 11.14 8.37
C GLU A 110 -10.64 10.17 9.28
N PRO A 111 -10.92 10.08 10.59
CA PRO A 111 -10.20 9.18 11.50
C PRO A 111 -10.28 7.71 11.06
N ASP A 112 -11.36 7.33 10.37
CA ASP A 112 -11.52 6.02 9.74
C ASP A 112 -10.45 5.75 8.68
N GLN A 113 -9.96 6.77 7.98
CA GLN A 113 -8.79 6.60 7.12
C GLN A 113 -7.54 6.29 7.93
N PHE A 114 -7.35 6.93 9.09
CA PHE A 114 -6.22 6.63 9.96
C PHE A 114 -6.31 5.21 10.57
N ALA A 115 -7.49 4.80 11.02
CA ALA A 115 -7.75 3.44 11.50
C ALA A 115 -7.57 2.41 10.37
N SER A 116 -7.99 2.72 9.13
CA SER A 116 -7.71 1.88 7.97
C SER A 116 -6.21 1.78 7.68
N THR A 117 -5.45 2.87 7.80
CA THR A 117 -3.99 2.86 7.64
C THR A 117 -3.26 2.15 8.78
N LEU A 118 -3.79 2.16 10.01
CA LEU A 118 -3.25 1.42 11.15
C LEU A 118 -3.63 -0.07 11.16
N ASN A 119 -4.80 -0.43 10.64
CA ASN A 119 -5.17 -1.84 10.44
C ASN A 119 -4.35 -2.48 9.30
N LEU A 120 -3.70 -1.64 8.49
CA LEU A 120 -2.65 -2.01 7.54
C LEU A 120 -1.24 -2.14 8.17
N SER A 121 -1.08 -2.16 9.50
CA SER A 121 0.25 -2.16 10.16
C SER A 121 1.03 -3.50 10.05
N TRP A 122 0.42 -4.55 9.49
CA TRP A 122 1.18 -5.71 8.97
C TRP A 122 1.82 -5.45 7.59
N LEU A 123 1.51 -4.33 6.90
CA LEU A 123 2.04 -3.91 5.60
C LEU A 123 3.23 -2.92 5.69
N ARG A 124 4.23 -3.16 6.54
CA ARG A 124 5.48 -2.35 6.55
C ARG A 124 6.37 -2.51 5.30
N GLY A 125 5.91 -3.16 4.23
CA GLY A 125 6.65 -3.33 2.97
C GLY A 125 5.95 -2.82 1.70
N MET A 126 4.72 -2.29 1.79
CA MET A 126 3.91 -2.00 0.59
C MET A 126 3.20 -0.63 0.63
N ASN A 127 3.78 0.36 1.31
CA ASN A 127 3.37 1.75 1.10
C ASN A 127 3.89 2.23 -0.26
N GLY A 128 3.01 2.29 -1.26
CA GLY A 128 3.35 2.82 -2.58
C GLY A 128 2.46 2.36 -3.74
N PHE A 129 1.70 1.26 -3.59
CA PHE A 129 0.90 0.73 -4.69
C PHE A 129 -0.58 0.99 -4.49
N LEU A 130 -1.02 2.19 -4.89
CA LEU A 130 -2.43 2.52 -5.09
C LEU A 130 -2.85 2.14 -6.53
N GLY A 131 -4.10 1.67 -6.66
CA GLY A 131 -4.82 1.26 -7.88
C GLY A 131 -4.14 1.47 -9.24
N GLY A 132 -3.88 0.36 -9.93
CA GLY A 132 -3.31 0.30 -11.28
C GLY A 132 -2.12 -0.66 -11.36
N ASP A 133 -1.25 -0.59 -10.35
CA ASP A 133 -0.04 -1.41 -10.28
C ASP A 133 -0.29 -2.81 -9.71
N VAL A 134 -1.36 -3.06 -8.95
CA VAL A 134 -1.63 -4.39 -8.33
C VAL A 134 -2.99 -4.93 -8.71
N TYR A 135 -3.05 -6.20 -9.10
CA TYR A 135 -4.27 -6.93 -9.42
C TYR A 135 -4.45 -8.21 -8.59
N PRO A 136 -5.65 -8.55 -8.10
CA PRO A 136 -6.84 -7.70 -8.00
C PRO A 136 -6.58 -6.56 -7.02
N PRO A 137 -7.29 -5.42 -7.10
CA PRO A 137 -7.02 -4.26 -6.25
C PRO A 137 -7.35 -4.51 -4.77
N SER A 138 -8.34 -5.36 -4.49
CA SER A 138 -8.78 -5.69 -3.14
C SER A 138 -7.81 -6.64 -2.43
N ILE A 139 -7.55 -6.37 -1.16
CA ILE A 139 -6.73 -7.22 -0.29
C ILE A 139 -7.54 -8.49 0.08
N GLY A 140 -6.85 -9.62 0.23
CA GLY A 140 -7.48 -10.91 0.55
C GLY A 140 -8.15 -11.60 -0.64
N VAL A 141 -8.15 -10.95 -1.81
CA VAL A 141 -8.63 -11.52 -3.07
C VAL A 141 -7.43 -11.93 -3.91
N ASN A 142 -7.46 -13.15 -4.41
CA ASN A 142 -6.46 -13.67 -5.35
C ASN A 142 -6.98 -13.56 -6.77
N ALA A 143 -6.08 -13.33 -7.72
CA ALA A 143 -6.39 -13.48 -9.13
C ALA A 143 -6.59 -14.96 -9.46
N ASN A 144 -7.59 -15.23 -10.28
CA ASN A 144 -7.98 -16.59 -10.66
C ASN A 144 -7.82 -16.82 -12.16
N VAL A 145 -7.73 -18.10 -12.57
CA VAL A 145 -7.77 -18.46 -13.99
C VAL A 145 -9.08 -17.99 -14.61
N GLY A 146 -8.98 -17.37 -15.79
CA GLY A 146 -10.08 -16.76 -16.54
C GLY A 146 -10.21 -15.25 -16.33
N GLU A 147 -9.57 -14.67 -15.32
CA GLU A 147 -9.62 -13.23 -15.07
C GLU A 147 -8.68 -12.44 -15.98
N ILE A 148 -9.05 -11.17 -16.24
CA ILE A 148 -8.26 -10.24 -17.07
C ILE A 148 -7.49 -9.30 -16.15
N ILE A 149 -6.16 -9.40 -16.21
CA ILE A 149 -5.25 -8.46 -15.58
C ILE A 149 -5.18 -7.20 -16.46
N PRO A 150 -5.46 -5.99 -15.95
CA PRO A 150 -5.36 -4.76 -16.72
C PRO A 150 -3.93 -4.43 -17.17
N ALA A 151 -3.82 -3.60 -18.21
CA ALA A 151 -2.55 -2.96 -18.56
C ALA A 151 -2.05 -2.06 -17.41
N GLY A 152 -0.74 -1.88 -17.30
CA GLY A 152 -0.10 -1.12 -16.23
C GLY A 152 0.14 -1.93 -14.95
N THR A 153 -0.48 -3.10 -14.78
CA THR A 153 -0.25 -3.94 -13.61
C THR A 153 1.21 -4.38 -13.54
N ARG A 154 1.81 -4.20 -12.36
CA ARG A 154 3.19 -4.56 -12.00
C ARG A 154 3.27 -5.65 -10.94
N TYR A 155 2.21 -5.82 -10.15
CA TYR A 155 2.10 -6.77 -9.05
C TYR A 155 0.80 -7.56 -9.17
N ILE A 156 0.81 -8.80 -8.72
CA ILE A 156 -0.33 -9.68 -8.73
C ILE A 156 -0.47 -10.43 -7.40
N ARG A 157 -1.70 -10.60 -6.93
CA ARG A 157 -2.03 -11.40 -5.75
C ARG A 157 -2.40 -12.81 -6.20
N LEU A 158 -1.61 -13.80 -5.80
CA LEU A 158 -1.81 -15.21 -6.15
C LEU A 158 -1.60 -16.07 -4.89
N ASN A 159 -2.54 -16.98 -4.62
CA ASN A 159 -2.48 -17.95 -3.51
C ASN A 159 -2.10 -17.33 -2.15
N GLY A 160 -2.58 -16.12 -1.86
CA GLY A 160 -2.35 -15.42 -0.60
C GLY A 160 -1.02 -14.64 -0.54
N VAL A 161 -0.24 -14.61 -1.61
CA VAL A 161 1.05 -13.92 -1.70
C VAL A 161 1.01 -12.84 -2.79
N VAL A 162 1.74 -11.75 -2.58
CA VAL A 162 1.94 -10.71 -3.60
C VAL A 162 3.22 -10.99 -4.36
N MET A 163 3.12 -11.05 -5.67
CA MET A 163 4.22 -11.25 -6.60
C MET A 163 4.37 -10.02 -7.50
N MET A 164 5.58 -9.68 -7.88
CA MET A 164 5.89 -8.70 -8.92
C MET A 164 6.05 -9.42 -10.27
N LEU A 165 5.49 -8.85 -11.32
CA LEU A 165 5.70 -9.27 -12.71
C LEU A 165 7.09 -8.80 -13.20
N SER A 166 7.74 -9.58 -14.06
CA SER A 166 9.02 -9.22 -14.70
C SER A 166 9.05 -7.83 -15.33
N ALA A 167 7.98 -7.46 -16.03
CA ALA A 167 7.73 -6.12 -16.57
C ALA A 167 6.30 -5.68 -16.23
N PRO A 168 6.00 -4.37 -16.11
CA PRO A 168 4.61 -3.91 -16.13
C PRO A 168 3.94 -4.36 -17.42
N LEU A 169 2.67 -4.78 -17.36
CA LEU A 169 1.93 -5.19 -18.55
C LEU A 169 1.68 -4.00 -19.48
N SER A 170 2.10 -4.09 -20.74
CA SER A 170 1.82 -3.06 -21.76
C SER A 170 0.40 -3.16 -22.34
N SER A 171 -0.26 -4.31 -22.17
CA SER A 171 -1.63 -4.57 -22.60
C SER A 171 -2.31 -5.53 -21.62
N PRO A 172 -3.66 -5.58 -21.54
CA PRO A 172 -4.35 -6.51 -20.66
C PRO A 172 -3.99 -7.98 -20.97
N LEU A 173 -3.97 -8.82 -19.93
CA LEU A 173 -3.60 -10.23 -20.02
C LEU A 173 -4.65 -11.11 -19.33
N THR A 174 -5.24 -12.06 -20.06
CA THR A 174 -6.09 -13.09 -19.46
C THR A 174 -5.24 -14.19 -18.84
N ILE A 175 -5.56 -14.58 -17.60
CA ILE A 175 -4.89 -15.68 -16.91
C ILE A 175 -5.45 -17.00 -17.44
N ALA A 176 -4.72 -17.70 -18.30
CA ALA A 176 -5.04 -19.06 -18.73
C ALA A 176 -4.48 -20.12 -17.77
N SER A 177 -3.33 -19.83 -17.16
CA SER A 177 -2.71 -20.64 -16.12
C SER A 177 -1.77 -19.79 -15.28
N TYR A 178 -1.51 -20.17 -14.04
CA TYR A 178 -0.48 -19.56 -13.21
C TYR A 178 0.10 -20.58 -12.23
N ASP A 179 1.36 -20.35 -11.86
CA ASP A 179 2.00 -21.00 -10.72
C ASP A 179 2.70 -19.92 -9.87
N THR A 180 3.53 -20.33 -8.91
CA THR A 180 4.27 -19.40 -8.05
C THR A 180 5.45 -18.72 -8.77
N THR A 181 5.67 -18.99 -10.05
CA THR A 181 6.84 -18.55 -10.82
C THR A 181 6.50 -17.80 -12.11
N SER A 182 5.28 -18.00 -12.65
CA SER A 182 4.86 -17.42 -13.92
C SER A 182 3.35 -17.41 -14.13
N ILE A 183 2.90 -16.53 -15.04
CA ILE A 183 1.55 -16.51 -15.61
C ILE A 183 1.62 -16.92 -17.07
N ASN A 184 0.76 -17.84 -17.50
CA ASN A 184 0.70 -18.42 -18.85
C ASN A 184 2.05 -18.96 -19.36
N GLY A 185 2.97 -19.28 -18.44
CA GLY A 185 4.36 -19.65 -18.76
C GLY A 185 5.21 -18.54 -19.42
N SER A 186 4.66 -17.32 -19.56
CA SER A 186 5.28 -16.23 -20.32
C SER A 186 5.69 -15.05 -19.44
N VAL A 187 4.87 -14.67 -18.46
CA VAL A 187 5.18 -13.55 -17.56
C VAL A 187 5.80 -14.08 -16.29
N GLU A 188 7.09 -13.80 -16.06
CA GLU A 188 7.80 -14.24 -14.85
C GLU A 188 7.32 -13.50 -13.61
N LEU A 189 7.26 -14.21 -12.47
CA LEU A 189 6.82 -13.70 -11.17
C LEU A 189 7.96 -13.74 -10.15
N TYR A 190 8.04 -12.70 -9.32
CA TYR A 190 9.04 -12.54 -8.25
C TYR A 190 8.36 -12.15 -6.93
N PRO A 191 8.69 -12.77 -5.79
CA PRO A 191 8.13 -12.38 -4.50
C PRO A 191 8.60 -10.98 -4.10
N VAL A 192 7.67 -10.20 -3.52
CA VAL A 192 7.96 -8.82 -3.09
C VAL A 192 8.95 -8.68 -1.93
N THR A 193 9.23 -9.77 -1.21
CA THR A 193 10.21 -9.80 -0.12
C THR A 193 11.67 -9.75 -0.59
N PHE A 194 11.94 -9.85 -1.89
CA PHE A 194 13.29 -9.84 -2.47
C PHE A 194 13.73 -8.47 -3.03
N PHE A 195 13.07 -7.38 -2.64
CA PHE A 195 13.30 -6.08 -3.28
C PHE A 195 14.52 -5.31 -2.74
N HIS A 196 15.61 -5.38 -3.51
CA HIS A 196 16.50 -4.26 -3.80
C HIS A 196 17.15 -4.34 -5.21
N GLU A 197 17.05 -5.46 -5.94
CA GLU A 197 17.95 -5.75 -7.07
C GLU A 197 17.28 -5.93 -8.45
N VAL A 198 15.94 -5.95 -8.53
CA VAL A 198 15.24 -6.14 -9.82
C VAL A 198 15.17 -4.84 -10.64
N ASN A 199 15.24 -3.68 -9.99
CA ASN A 199 15.36 -2.38 -10.68
C ASN A 199 16.79 -2.12 -11.20
N SER A 200 17.79 -2.91 -10.78
CA SER A 200 19.18 -2.79 -11.23
C SER A 200 19.55 -3.78 -12.35
N GLY A 201 18.58 -4.52 -12.89
CA GLY A 201 18.79 -5.43 -14.04
C GLY A 201 19.27 -6.84 -13.69
N TRP A 202 19.26 -7.22 -12.41
CA TRP A 202 19.66 -8.55 -11.96
C TRP A 202 18.44 -9.47 -11.85
N LYS A 203 18.54 -10.67 -12.44
CA LYS A 203 17.51 -11.71 -12.34
C LYS A 203 17.97 -12.81 -11.36
N ILE A 204 17.11 -13.16 -10.40
CA ILE A 204 17.38 -14.22 -9.41
C ILE A 204 16.48 -15.41 -9.70
N ALA A 205 17.07 -16.61 -9.83
CA ALA A 205 16.33 -17.87 -9.95
C ALA A 205 15.99 -18.41 -8.56
N GLN A 206 14.73 -18.81 -8.33
CA GLN A 206 14.29 -19.34 -7.03
C GLN A 206 14.08 -20.86 -7.03
N ASN A 207 14.09 -21.47 -8.21
CA ASN A 207 14.01 -22.91 -8.41
C ASN A 207 14.55 -23.27 -9.80
N ASP A 208 14.70 -24.57 -10.06
CA ASP A 208 15.26 -25.09 -11.30
C ASP A 208 14.46 -24.66 -12.52
N THR A 209 13.14 -24.57 -12.44
CA THR A 209 12.28 -24.12 -13.55
C THR A 209 12.58 -22.67 -13.94
N GLN A 210 12.76 -21.78 -12.96
CA GLN A 210 13.16 -20.39 -13.23
C GLN A 210 14.61 -20.31 -13.72
N LEU A 211 15.52 -21.11 -13.14
CA LEU A 211 16.92 -21.16 -13.56
C LEU A 211 17.04 -21.59 -15.03
N GLN A 212 16.31 -22.63 -15.46
CA GLN A 212 16.32 -23.12 -16.83
C GLN A 212 15.82 -22.07 -17.84
N ARG A 213 14.82 -21.25 -17.47
CA ARG A 213 14.35 -20.13 -18.31
C ARG A 213 15.37 -18.99 -18.38
N LEU A 214 16.09 -18.74 -17.28
CA LEU A 214 17.12 -17.69 -17.18
C LEU A 214 18.42 -18.06 -17.92
N LEU A 215 18.76 -19.35 -17.99
CA LEU A 215 19.94 -19.84 -18.72
C LEU A 215 19.82 -19.70 -20.25
N GLY A 216 18.60 -19.61 -20.78
CA GLY A 216 18.34 -19.44 -22.23
C GLY A 216 18.50 -18.01 -22.74
N VAL A 217 18.68 -17.03 -21.85
CA VAL A 217 18.81 -15.61 -22.19
C VAL A 217 20.16 -15.15 -21.66
N GLY A 218 21.14 -14.91 -22.55
CA GLY A 218 22.50 -14.58 -22.14
C GLY A 218 22.58 -13.48 -21.07
N GLY A 219 23.45 -13.66 -20.07
CA GLY A 219 23.59 -12.74 -18.94
C GLY A 219 24.37 -13.32 -17.77
N ASN A 220 24.57 -12.49 -16.73
CA ASN A 220 25.22 -12.90 -15.48
C ASN A 220 24.16 -13.46 -14.50
N ILE A 221 24.35 -14.69 -14.03
CA ILE A 221 23.48 -15.34 -13.03
C ILE A 221 24.19 -15.33 -11.68
N ILE A 222 23.54 -14.80 -10.64
CA ILE A 222 24.01 -14.91 -9.24
C ILE A 222 23.14 -15.94 -8.52
N LEU A 223 23.81 -16.91 -7.91
CA LEU A 223 23.21 -17.95 -7.07
C LEU A 223 23.46 -17.56 -5.60
N SER A 224 22.40 -17.27 -4.84
CA SER A 224 22.49 -16.62 -3.51
C SER A 224 22.25 -17.54 -2.31
N SER A 225 22.21 -18.86 -2.50
CA SER A 225 22.06 -19.87 -1.44
C SER A 225 23.32 -20.72 -1.29
N GLU A 226 23.43 -21.42 -0.16
CA GLU A 226 24.65 -22.11 0.25
C GLU A 226 24.97 -23.35 -0.59
N ASN A 227 24.01 -23.95 -1.31
CA ASN A 227 24.25 -25.14 -2.12
C ASN A 227 23.34 -25.19 -3.36
N TYR A 228 23.93 -25.27 -4.55
CA TYR A 228 23.20 -25.58 -5.79
C TYR A 228 23.94 -26.68 -6.56
N THR A 229 23.17 -27.67 -7.04
CA THR A 229 23.67 -28.66 -7.99
C THR A 229 23.25 -28.21 -9.38
N LEU A 230 24.21 -27.84 -10.22
CA LEU A 230 23.98 -27.53 -11.62
C LEU A 230 24.38 -28.76 -12.46
N SER A 231 23.41 -29.41 -13.11
CA SER A 231 23.64 -30.56 -13.99
C SER A 231 23.00 -30.33 -15.36
N GLY A 232 23.71 -30.73 -16.43
CA GLY A 232 23.29 -30.56 -17.81
C GLY A 232 24.48 -30.45 -18.77
N ASP A 233 24.19 -30.44 -20.07
CA ASP A 233 25.19 -30.18 -21.11
C ASP A 233 25.36 -28.67 -21.28
N PHE A 234 26.55 -28.15 -20.96
CA PHE A 234 26.88 -26.72 -21.09
C PHE A 234 27.85 -26.50 -22.26
N THR A 235 27.45 -25.70 -23.25
CA THR A 235 28.35 -25.24 -24.30
C THR A 235 28.92 -23.87 -23.93
N VAL A 236 30.23 -23.81 -23.66
CA VAL A 236 30.93 -22.56 -23.35
C VAL A 236 31.59 -22.06 -24.65
N ASN A 237 31.04 -21.00 -25.25
CA ASN A 237 31.51 -20.45 -26.53
C ASN A 237 32.69 -19.45 -26.39
N SER A 238 33.10 -19.15 -25.16
CA SER A 238 34.16 -18.18 -24.83
C SER A 238 34.78 -18.53 -23.46
N ASP A 239 35.10 -17.56 -22.60
CA ASP A 239 35.67 -17.82 -21.28
C ASP A 239 34.60 -18.07 -20.20
N LEU A 240 34.77 -19.14 -19.41
CA LEU A 240 34.01 -19.39 -18.17
C LEU A 240 34.85 -18.98 -16.95
N THR A 241 34.45 -17.91 -16.26
CA THR A 241 35.12 -17.46 -15.03
C THR A 241 34.24 -17.70 -13.80
N ILE A 242 34.57 -18.72 -13.00
CA ILE A 242 33.91 -18.99 -11.70
C ILE A 242 34.70 -18.28 -10.60
N LYS A 243 34.15 -17.22 -10.01
CA LYS A 243 34.78 -16.51 -8.88
C LYS A 243 34.14 -16.96 -7.56
N SER A 244 34.85 -17.79 -6.80
CA SER A 244 34.48 -18.07 -5.40
C SER A 244 34.83 -16.89 -4.51
N LYS A 245 33.90 -16.47 -3.64
CA LYS A 245 34.14 -15.48 -2.58
C LYS A 245 34.89 -16.06 -1.37
N TRP A 246 35.13 -17.38 -1.35
CA TRP A 246 35.79 -18.07 -0.25
C TRP A 246 37.28 -18.27 -0.53
N LYS A 247 38.13 -18.03 0.47
CA LYS A 247 39.59 -18.22 0.40
C LYS A 247 39.90 -19.61 -0.19
N LYS A 248 40.73 -19.61 -1.23
CA LYS A 248 41.25 -20.77 -1.98
C LYS A 248 41.26 -22.06 -1.15
N ASN A 249 40.44 -23.03 -1.55
CA ASN A 249 40.81 -24.43 -1.45
C ASN A 249 40.79 -25.03 -2.87
N LYS A 250 41.91 -25.68 -3.21
CA LYS A 250 42.28 -26.16 -4.55
C LYS A 250 41.11 -26.83 -5.29
N ILE A 251 40.83 -26.36 -6.50
CA ILE A 251 40.14 -27.16 -7.51
C ILE A 251 41.15 -28.23 -7.95
N HIS A 252 40.94 -29.50 -7.60
CA HIS A 252 41.63 -30.59 -8.26
C HIS A 252 40.94 -30.83 -9.61
N SER A 253 41.45 -30.21 -10.67
CA SER A 253 41.15 -30.67 -12.03
C SER A 253 42.03 -31.89 -12.31
N GLN A 254 41.45 -33.09 -12.34
CA GLN A 254 42.11 -34.19 -13.04
C GLN A 254 41.92 -33.97 -14.55
N PRO A 255 42.98 -34.02 -15.36
CA PRO A 255 42.83 -33.95 -16.81
C PRO A 255 42.18 -35.25 -17.30
N ILE A 256 41.05 -35.13 -18.01
CA ILE A 256 40.47 -36.23 -18.76
C ILE A 256 41.40 -36.48 -19.95
N LEU A 257 42.00 -37.67 -20.00
CA LEU A 257 42.72 -38.16 -21.18
C LEU A 257 41.70 -38.30 -22.31
N ALA A 258 41.86 -37.52 -23.37
CA ALA A 258 41.08 -37.67 -24.59
C ALA A 258 41.50 -38.97 -25.29
N GLU A 259 40.64 -39.98 -25.29
CA GLU A 259 40.76 -41.10 -26.24
C GLU A 259 40.43 -40.57 -27.64
N ASN A 260 41.47 -40.31 -28.44
CA ASN A 260 41.34 -40.04 -29.86
C ASN A 260 41.03 -41.36 -30.60
N THR A 261 39.75 -41.67 -30.78
CA THR A 261 39.34 -42.71 -31.73
C THR A 261 39.39 -42.15 -33.15
N ILE A 262 40.56 -42.24 -33.80
CA ILE A 262 40.69 -41.97 -35.24
C ILE A 262 40.14 -43.20 -35.98
N ASN A 263 38.90 -43.13 -36.46
CA ASN A 263 38.40 -44.06 -37.46
C ASN A 263 39.00 -43.68 -38.83
N SER A 264 40.07 -44.35 -39.25
CA SER A 264 40.53 -44.31 -40.63
C SER A 264 39.66 -45.23 -41.49
N VAL A 265 38.82 -44.63 -42.34
CA VAL A 265 38.16 -45.32 -43.44
C VAL A 265 39.20 -45.49 -44.55
N ASN A 266 39.73 -46.71 -44.71
CA ASN A 266 40.47 -47.09 -45.91
C ASN A 266 39.46 -47.41 -47.03
N GLN A 267 39.25 -46.46 -47.95
CA GLN A 267 38.80 -46.79 -49.29
C GLN A 267 40.01 -47.28 -50.10
N ALA A 268 40.01 -48.55 -50.48
CA ALA A 268 40.85 -49.07 -51.56
C ALA A 268 39.93 -49.53 -52.69
N THR A 269 40.01 -48.82 -53.80
CA THR A 269 39.44 -49.11 -55.12
C THR A 269 40.04 -50.40 -55.68
N ILE A 270 39.22 -51.21 -56.36
CA ILE A 270 39.65 -52.19 -57.38
C ILE A 270 39.55 -51.49 -58.74
#